data_AF-A0A240C786-F1
#
_entry.id   AF-A0A240C786-F1
#
_cell.length_a   1.000
_cell.length_b   1.000
_cell.length_c   1.000
_cell.angle_alpha   90.00
_cell.angle_beta   90.00
_cell.angle_gamma   90.00
#
_symmetry.space_group_name_H-M   'P 1'
#
loop_
_entity.id
_entity.type
_entity.pdbx_description
1 polymer ?
#
loop_
_entity_poly.entity_id
_entity_poly.type
_entity_poly.pdbx_seq_one_letter_code
_entity_poly.pdbx_strand_id
1 'polypeptide(L)' 'MSLYYRGYSGNYVGKLHADIAASCVAGKERLNLPVTPALVEAEQPEHLRRYFKQRLEHYRQVAQRLPPEKING' A
#
# COMPACT_ATOMS: atom_id res chain seq x y z
N MET A 1 10.54 -16.94 -2.11
CA MET A 1 10.24 -15.64 -2.74
C MET A 1 11.51 -14.76 -2.84
N SER A 2 12.63 -15.21 -3.42
CA SER A 2 13.85 -14.37 -3.54
C SER A 2 14.91 -14.86 -4.54
N LEU A 3 14.56 -14.98 -5.82
CA LEU A 3 15.57 -15.05 -6.90
C LEU A 3 15.43 -13.88 -7.90
N TYR A 4 14.23 -13.31 -8.05
CA TYR A 4 13.97 -12.20 -8.97
C TYR A 4 14.48 -10.83 -8.51
N TYR A 5 14.70 -10.61 -7.21
CA TYR A 5 15.09 -9.29 -6.69
C TYR A 5 16.60 -9.12 -6.44
N ARG A 6 17.42 -10.14 -6.73
CA ARG A 6 18.86 -10.15 -6.41
C ARG A 6 19.68 -9.05 -7.09
N GLY A 7 19.15 -8.42 -8.14
CA GLY A 7 19.77 -7.29 -8.86
C GLY A 7 19.18 -5.91 -8.57
N TYR A 8 18.11 -5.81 -7.79
CA TYR A 8 17.48 -4.52 -7.47
C TYR A 8 18.10 -3.95 -6.19
N SER A 9 18.49 -2.68 -6.21
CA SER A 9 19.02 -2.01 -5.01
C SER A 9 17.97 -2.01 -3.89
N GLY A 10 18.41 -2.07 -2.63
CA GLY A 10 17.52 -2.14 -1.47
C GLY A 10 16.46 -1.03 -1.42
N ASN A 11 16.73 0.13 -2.04
CA ASN A 11 15.76 1.23 -2.14
C ASN A 11 14.57 0.88 -3.05
N TYR A 12 14.79 0.16 -4.16
CA TYR A 12 13.74 -0.24 -5.08
C TYR A 12 12.78 -1.24 -4.43
N VAL A 13 13.33 -2.27 -3.79
CA VAL A 13 12.53 -3.29 -3.09
C VAL A 13 11.74 -2.65 -1.94
N GLY A 14 12.36 -1.71 -1.21
CA GLY A 14 11.67 -0.96 -0.16
C GLY A 14 10.50 -0.13 -0.68
N LYS A 15 10.67 0.61 -1.78
CA LYS A 15 9.57 1.36 -2.41
C LYS A 15 8.45 0.45 -2.91
N LEU A 16 8.79 -0.70 -3.51
CA LEU A 16 7.79 -1.68 -3.93
C LEU A 16 6.95 -2.19 -2.74
N HIS A 17 7.60 -2.52 -1.63
CA HIS A 17 6.88 -2.96 -0.42
C HIS A 17 5.98 -1.85 0.15
N ALA A 18 6.47 -0.60 0.16
CA ALA A 18 5.67 0.56 0.58
C ALA A 18 4.46 0.78 -0.34
N ASP A 19 4.60 0.58 -1.66
CA ASP A 19 3.49 0.64 -2.62
C ASP A 19 2.44 -0.43 -2.36
N ILE A 20 2.87 -1.67 -2.14
CA ILE A 20 1.98 -2.78 -1.82
C ILE A 20 1.22 -2.48 -0.52
N ALA A 21 1.92 -2.09 0.54
CA ALA A 21 1.30 -1.72 1.82
C ALA A 21 0.27 -0.59 1.64
N ALA A 22 0.61 0.46 0.90
CA ALA A 22 -0.28 1.59 0.65
C ALA A 22 -1.57 1.18 -0.09
N SER A 23 -1.44 0.35 -1.14
CA SER A 23 -2.58 -0.17 -1.89
C SER A 23 -3.48 -1.07 -1.04
N CYS A 24 -2.90 -1.92 -0.19
CA CYS A 24 -3.65 -2.77 0.73
C CYS A 24 -4.45 -1.95 1.75
N VAL A 25 -3.85 -0.87 2.30
CA VAL A 25 -4.55 0.01 3.24
C VAL A 25 -5.74 0.69 2.56
N ALA A 26 -5.53 1.32 1.40
CA ALA A 26 -6.61 1.97 0.66
C ALA A 26 -7.73 1.00 0.25
N GLY A 27 -7.37 -0.23 -0.12
CA GLY A 27 -8.34 -1.28 -0.43
C GLY A 27 -9.18 -1.68 0.80
N LYS A 28 -8.54 -1.87 1.96
CA LYS A 28 -9.24 -2.18 3.22
C LYS A 28 -10.16 -1.04 3.65
N GLU A 29 -9.71 0.21 3.56
CA GLU A 29 -10.54 1.40 3.84
C GLU A 29 -11.80 1.41 2.95
N ARG A 30 -11.65 1.19 1.63
CA ARG A 30 -12.79 1.14 0.70
C ARG A 30 -13.80 0.05 1.06
N LEU A 31 -13.32 -1.09 1.56
CA LEU A 31 -14.15 -2.24 1.94
C LEU A 31 -14.71 -2.15 3.36
N ASN A 32 -14.47 -1.04 4.08
CA ASN A 32 -14.79 -0.91 5.51
C ASN A 32 -14.20 -2.04 6.38
N LEU A 33 -13.05 -2.59 5.97
CA LEU A 33 -12.31 -3.60 6.74
C LEU A 33 -11.40 -2.91 7.77
N PRO A 34 -11.12 -3.56 8.91
CA PRO A 34 -10.27 -2.98 9.94
C PRO A 34 -8.84 -2.77 9.44
N VAL A 35 -8.38 -1.52 9.50
CA VAL A 35 -7.00 -1.13 9.19
C VAL A 35 -6.61 0.13 9.96
N THR A 36 -5.36 0.23 10.39
CA THR A 36 -4.82 1.43 11.05
C THR A 36 -3.64 1.96 10.22
N PRO A 37 -3.86 2.96 9.33
CA PRO A 37 -2.83 3.47 8.44
C PRO A 37 -1.57 3.96 9.16
N ALA A 38 -1.73 4.57 10.35
CA ALA A 38 -0.62 5.07 11.15
C ALA A 38 0.33 3.96 11.65
N LEU A 39 -0.20 2.77 11.97
CA LEU A 39 0.62 1.63 12.35
C LEU A 39 1.41 1.12 11.14
N VAL A 40 0.77 1.00 9.98
CA VAL A 40 1.43 0.58 8.74
C VAL A 40 2.51 1.57 8.30
N GLU A 41 2.29 2.88 8.50
CA GLU A 41 3.31 3.90 8.28
C GLU A 41 4.48 3.73 9.25
N ALA A 42 4.22 3.49 10.54
CA ALA A 42 5.25 3.30 11.55
C ALA A 42 6.13 2.07 11.27
N GLU A 43 5.56 1.01 10.69
CA GLU A 43 6.27 -0.19 10.23
C GLU A 43 7.18 0.07 9.01
N GLN A 44 6.90 1.10 8.20
CA GLN A 44 7.79 1.45 7.09
C GLN A 44 9.11 2.01 7.62
N PRO A 45 10.24 1.68 6.96
CA PRO A 45 11.52 2.37 7.20
C PRO A 45 11.35 3.89 7.10
N GLU A 46 12.03 4.64 7.97
CA GLU A 46 11.82 6.10 8.12
C GLU A 46 11.92 6.85 6.78
N HIS A 47 12.94 6.54 5.99
CA HIS A 47 13.17 7.14 4.66
C HIS A 47 12.06 6.84 3.64
N LEU A 48 11.20 5.85 3.90
CA LEU A 48 10.07 5.47 3.03
C LEU A 48 8.72 5.93 3.57
N ARG A 49 8.60 6.37 4.83
CA ARG A 49 7.31 6.83 5.40
C ARG A 49 6.67 7.94 4.59
N ARG A 50 7.47 8.91 4.14
CA ARG A 50 7.00 9.99 3.25
C ARG A 50 6.51 9.44 1.91
N TYR A 51 7.23 8.48 1.33
CA TYR A 51 6.85 7.83 0.07
C TYR A 51 5.55 7.04 0.24
N PHE A 52 5.44 6.22 1.29
CA PHE A 52 4.23 5.49 1.65
C PHE A 52 3.00 6.40 1.73
N LYS A 53 3.10 7.54 2.44
CA LYS A 53 1.98 8.50 2.54
C LYS A 53 1.54 9.05 1.17
N GLN A 54 2.50 9.41 0.31
CA GLN A 54 2.19 9.87 -1.05
C GLN A 54 1.47 8.79 -1.86
N ARG A 55 1.88 7.53 -1.72
CA ARG A 55 1.29 6.41 -2.44
C ARG A 55 -0.06 6.01 -1.85
N LEU A 56 -0.24 6.10 -0.54
CA LEU A 56 -1.52 5.88 0.12
C LEU A 56 -2.59 6.85 -0.39
N GLU A 57 -2.26 8.14 -0.48
CA GLU A 57 -3.17 9.14 -1.03
C GLU A 57 -3.54 8.85 -2.49
N HIS A 58 -2.54 8.48 -3.30
CA HIS A 58 -2.78 8.04 -4.67
C HIS A 58 -3.73 6.84 -4.75
N TYR A 59 -3.51 5.81 -3.93
CA TYR A 59 -4.35 4.60 -3.94
C TYR A 59 -5.75 4.84 -3.37
N ARG A 60 -5.95 5.79 -2.45
CA ARG A 60 -7.28 6.22 -2.01
C ARG A 60 -8.07 6.82 -3.17
N GLN A 61 -7.44 7.66 -3.98
CA GLN A 61 -8.08 8.23 -5.18
C GLN A 61 -8.39 7.16 -6.22
N VAL A 62 -7.48 6.19 -6.41
CA VAL A 62 -7.72 5.04 -7.30
C VAL A 62 -8.88 4.19 -6.77
N ALA A 63 -8.91 3.89 -5.47
CA ALA A 63 -9.93 3.09 -4.84
C ALA A 63 -11.34 3.69 -4.98
N GLN A 64 -11.46 5.01 -4.94
CA GLN A 64 -12.73 5.72 -5.19
C GLN A 64 -13.27 5.53 -6.61
N ARG A 65 -12.40 5.28 -7.59
CA ARG A 65 -12.80 5.07 -9.00
C ARG A 65 -13.14 3.62 -9.31
N LEU A 66 -12.88 2.70 -8.39
CA LEU A 66 -13.23 1.29 -8.59
C LEU A 66 -14.74 1.11 -8.37
N PRO A 67 -15.40 0.26 -9.19
CA PRO A 67 -16.79 -0.05 -8.97
C PRO A 67 -16.97 -0.67 -7.57
N PRO A 68 -18.15 -0.48 -6.93
CA PRO A 68 -18.47 -1.20 -5.71
C PRO A 68 -18.34 -2.70 -5.97
N GLU A 69 -17.77 -3.41 -5.02
CA GLU A 69 -17.66 -4.87 -5.11
C GLU A 69 -19.09 -5.42 -5.20
N LYS A 70 -19.41 -6.16 -6.27
CA LYS A 70 -20.70 -6.83 -6.38
C LYS A 70 -20.74 -7.91 -5.31
N ILE A 71 -21.31 -7.59 -4.15
CA ILE A 71 -21.70 -8.58 -3.17
C ILE A 71 -22.85 -9.35 -3.80
N ASN A 72 -22.53 -10.45 -4.50
CA ASN A 72 -23.54 -11.42 -4.89
C ASN A 72 -24.05 -12.04 -3.59
N GLY A 73 -25.31 -11.76 -3.27
CA GLY A 73 -26.04 -12.35 -2.15
C GLY A 73 -26.38 -13.81 -2.38
#